data_AF-A0AAD6XPT8-F1
#
_entry.id   AF-A0AAD6XPT8-F1
#
_cell.length_a   1.000
_cell.length_b   1.000
_cell.length_c   1.000
_cell.angle_alpha   90.00
_cell.angle_beta   90.00
_cell.angle_gamma   90.00
#
_symmetry.space_group_name_H-M   'P 1'
#
loop_
_entity.id
_entity.type
_entity.pdbx_description
1 polymer ?
#
loop_
_entity_poly.entity_id
_entity_poly.type
_entity_poly.pdbx_seq_one_letter_code
_entity_poly.pdbx_strand_id
1 'polypeptide(L)' 'MPDVEAEDDADALAPRRHVCTTCGKRFNRPSTLRTHLHTHTGATPFECPHAGCGRAFSVKSNMRRHFRSHGAPG' A
#
# COMPACT_ATOMS: atom_id res chain seq x y z
N MET A 1 7.94 40.80 -27.78
CA MET A 1 6.76 40.00 -28.18
C MET A 1 7.19 39.09 -29.30
N PRO A 2 7.03 37.75 -29.22
CA PRO A 2 6.33 36.94 -28.21
C PRO A 2 7.35 36.20 -27.30
N ASP A 3 7.16 35.98 -25.99
CA ASP A 3 6.07 35.26 -25.31
C ASP A 3 5.92 33.83 -25.83
N VAL A 4 6.84 32.95 -25.41
CA VAL A 4 6.68 31.49 -25.52
C VAL A 4 6.67 30.92 -24.11
N GLU A 5 5.48 31.09 -23.52
CA GLU A 5 4.75 30.03 -22.83
C GLU A 5 5.29 29.66 -21.44
N ALA A 6 4.65 30.31 -20.46
CA ALA A 6 4.30 29.67 -19.22
C ALA A 6 3.59 28.34 -19.51
N GLU A 7 4.33 27.24 -19.43
CA GLU A 7 3.74 25.90 -19.31
C GLU A 7 3.21 25.76 -17.87
N ASP A 8 2.07 26.40 -17.64
CA ASP A 8 1.06 25.98 -16.67
C ASP A 8 0.54 24.63 -17.14
N ASP A 9 0.97 23.53 -16.51
CA ASP A 9 0.20 22.29 -16.50
C ASP A 9 0.81 21.29 -15.51
N ALA A 10 -0.05 20.70 -14.69
CA ALA A 10 0.30 19.76 -13.65
C ALA A 10 1.04 18.53 -14.22
N ASP A 11 2.38 18.49 -14.10
CA ASP A 11 3.15 17.25 -14.22
C ASP A 11 2.85 16.36 -13.00
N ALA A 12 1.69 15.73 -13.10
CA ALA A 12 1.31 14.59 -12.34
C ALA A 12 2.35 13.48 -12.56
N LEU A 13 2.93 13.04 -11.44
CA LEU A 13 3.33 11.66 -11.17
C LEU A 13 4.79 11.24 -11.46
N ALA A 14 5.64 11.66 -10.52
CA ALA A 14 6.52 10.83 -9.70
C ALA A 14 8.00 10.67 -10.12
N PRO A 15 8.97 11.10 -9.28
CA PRO A 15 10.30 10.50 -9.33
C PRO A 15 10.18 9.00 -9.08
N ARG A 16 10.64 8.20 -10.05
CA ARG A 16 10.75 6.73 -10.04
C ARG A 16 11.54 6.23 -8.84
N ARG A 17 10.92 6.21 -7.69
CA ARG A 17 11.45 5.67 -6.45
C ARG A 17 10.21 5.23 -5.69
N HIS A 18 10.18 3.99 -5.22
CA HIS A 18 9.09 3.52 -4.38
C HIS A 18 9.24 4.19 -3.01
N VAL A 19 9.07 5.51 -2.95
CA VAL A 19 9.20 6.33 -1.75
C VAL A 19 7.81 6.62 -1.21
N CYS A 20 7.66 6.50 0.09
CA CYS A 20 6.48 6.96 0.79
C CYS A 20 6.48 8.49 0.84
N THR A 21 5.48 9.12 0.26
CA THR A 21 5.30 10.58 0.32
C THR A 21 4.95 11.06 1.73
N THR A 22 4.39 10.19 2.58
CA THR A 22 4.01 10.53 3.96
C THR A 22 5.21 10.58 4.92
N CYS A 23 6.19 9.69 4.77
CA CYS A 23 7.31 9.58 5.72
C CYS A 23 8.71 9.52 5.06
N GLY A 24 8.79 9.69 3.75
CA GLY A 24 10.03 9.68 2.98
C GLY A 24 10.73 8.31 2.86
N LYS A 25 10.17 7.23 3.41
CA LYS A 25 10.80 5.89 3.36
C LYS A 25 10.91 5.36 1.94
N ARG A 26 12.09 4.86 1.59
CA ARG A 26 12.38 4.25 0.29
C ARG A 26 12.17 2.74 0.36
N PHE A 27 11.51 2.22 -0.67
CA PHE A 27 11.28 0.80 -0.88
C PHE A 27 11.91 0.37 -2.21
N ASN A 28 12.19 -0.92 -2.32
CA ASN A 28 12.74 -1.54 -3.53
C ASN A 28 11.64 -2.05 -4.47
N ARG A 29 10.38 -2.07 -4.03
CA ARG A 29 9.24 -2.60 -4.80
C ARG A 29 8.00 -1.72 -4.61
N PRO A 30 7.17 -1.55 -5.67
CA PRO A 30 5.97 -0.74 -5.58
C PRO A 30 4.90 -1.41 -4.71
N SER A 31 4.82 -2.74 -4.72
CA SER A 31 3.90 -3.51 -3.88
C SER A 31 4.20 -3.32 -2.39
N THR A 32 5.48 -3.22 -2.01
CA THR A 32 5.90 -2.95 -0.63
C THR A 32 5.55 -1.52 -0.24
N LEU A 33 5.78 -0.53 -1.11
CA LEU A 33 5.35 0.84 -0.88
C LEU A 33 3.83 0.92 -0.68
N ARG A 34 3.04 0.33 -1.59
CA ARG A 34 1.57 0.36 -1.51
C ARG A 34 1.07 -0.24 -0.20
N THR A 35 1.68 -1.36 0.21
CA THR A 35 1.30 -1.99 1.48
C THR A 35 1.77 -1.20 2.70
N HIS A 36 2.87 -0.46 2.57
CA HIS A 36 3.30 0.47 3.60
C HIS A 36 2.36 1.67 3.74
N LEU A 37 1.75 2.17 2.65
CA LEU A 37 0.79 3.28 2.75
C LEU A 37 -0.41 2.94 3.65
N HIS A 38 -0.82 1.67 3.67
CA HIS A 38 -1.83 1.17 4.60
C HIS A 38 -1.48 1.38 6.08
N THR A 39 -0.20 1.49 6.46
CA THR A 39 0.19 1.76 7.85
C THR A 39 -0.06 3.20 8.28
N HIS A 40 -0.13 4.12 7.32
CA HIS A 40 -0.46 5.53 7.60
C HIS A 40 -1.96 5.76 7.63
N THR A 41 -2.71 5.08 6.75
CA THR A 41 -4.17 5.20 6.68
C THR A 41 -4.89 4.28 7.67
N GLY A 42 -4.19 3.32 8.28
CA GLY A 42 -4.80 2.26 9.08
C GLY A 42 -5.64 1.27 8.25
N ALA A 43 -5.60 1.35 6.91
CA ALA A 43 -6.39 0.49 6.05
C ALA A 43 -5.91 -0.96 6.11
N THR A 44 -6.78 -1.88 6.49
CA THR A 44 -6.48 -3.31 6.56
C THR A 44 -7.44 -4.08 5.64
N PRO A 45 -7.27 -3.98 4.31
CA PRO A 45 -8.22 -4.54 3.35
C PRO A 45 -8.27 -6.08 3.35
N PHE A 46 -7.39 -6.75 4.09
CA PHE A 46 -7.33 -8.21 4.16
C PHE A 46 -7.79 -8.70 5.51
N GLU A 47 -9.10 -8.91 5.66
CA GLU A 47 -9.69 -9.54 6.82
C GLU A 47 -9.51 -11.06 6.80
N CYS A 48 -9.36 -11.64 7.99
CA CYS A 48 -9.30 -13.08 8.15
C CYS A 48 -10.69 -13.68 7.90
N PRO A 49 -10.83 -14.61 6.95
CA PRO A 49 -12.12 -15.23 6.65
C PRO A 49 -12.56 -16.27 7.69
N HIS A 50 -11.74 -16.55 8.71
CA HIS A 50 -12.12 -17.47 9.78
C HIS A 50 -13.20 -16.86 10.68
N ALA A 51 -14.32 -17.55 10.80
CA ALA A 51 -15.43 -17.14 11.65
C ALA A 51 -14.95 -16.95 13.11
N GLY A 52 -15.33 -15.84 13.74
CA GLY A 52 -14.91 -15.50 15.11
C GLY A 52 -13.50 -14.93 15.26
N CYS A 53 -12.70 -14.82 14.19
CA CYS A 53 -11.35 -14.26 14.29
C CYS A 53 -11.32 -12.72 14.28
N GLY A 54 -12.07 -12.08 13.36
CA GLY A 54 -12.18 -10.62 13.24
C GLY A 54 -10.85 -9.87 12.97
N ARG A 55 -9.77 -10.58 12.64
CA ARG A 55 -8.43 -9.98 12.53
C ARG A 55 -8.15 -9.51 11.10
N ALA A 56 -7.72 -8.26 10.96
CA ALA A 56 -7.45 -7.65 9.66
C ALA A 56 -5.96 -7.32 9.47
N PHE A 57 -5.50 -7.38 8.22
CA PHE A 57 -4.09 -7.18 7.86
C PHE A 57 -3.96 -6.20 6.69
N SER A 58 -2.88 -5.44 6.69
CA SER A 58 -2.51 -4.56 5.57
C SER A 58 -1.92 -5.33 4.38
N VAL A 59 -1.42 -6.57 4.61
CA VAL A 59 -0.75 -7.41 3.60
C VAL A 59 -1.49 -8.75 3.44
N LYS A 60 -1.82 -9.12 2.20
CA LYS A 60 -2.49 -10.40 1.87
C LYS A 60 -1.68 -11.64 2.30
N SER A 61 -0.36 -11.62 2.12
CA SER A 61 0.50 -12.74 2.51
C SER A 61 0.53 -12.97 4.01
N ASN A 62 0.47 -11.89 4.81
CA ASN A 62 0.37 -11.98 6.27
C ASN A 62 -0.98 -12.55 6.70
N MET A 63 -2.09 -12.05 6.14
CA MET A 63 -3.42 -12.61 6.40
C MET A 63 -3.45 -14.10 6.06
N ARG A 64 -2.93 -14.51 4.89
CA ARG A 64 -2.94 -15.91 4.47
C ARG A 64 -2.06 -16.80 5.37
N ARG A 65 -0.91 -16.30 5.82
CA ARG A 65 -0.07 -17.00 6.79
C ARG A 65 -0.79 -17.18 8.13
N HIS A 66 -1.46 -16.14 8.59
CA HIS A 66 -2.28 -16.19 9.79
C HIS A 66 -3.48 -17.14 9.60
N PHE A 67 -4.14 -17.12 8.45
CA PHE A 67 -5.29 -18.00 8.21
C PHE A 67 -4.90 -19.48 8.33
N ARG A 68 -3.69 -19.86 7.88
CA ARG A 68 -3.15 -21.21 8.09
C ARG A 68 -2.92 -21.57 9.57
N SER A 69 -2.75 -20.59 10.46
CA SER A 69 -2.62 -20.88 11.90
C SER A 69 -3.95 -21.26 12.55
N HIS A 70 -5.10 -21.00 11.91
CA HIS A 70 -6.39 -21.52 12.36
C HIS A 70 -6.57 -23.02 12.07
N GLY A 71 -5.61 -23.65 11.39
CA GLY A 71 -5.75 -25.01 10.88
C GLY A 71 -6.42 -25.04 9.52
N ALA A 72 -6.38 -26.19 8.85
CA ALA A 72 -7.09 -26.36 7.58
C ALA A 72 -8.60 -26.29 7.85
N PRO A 73 -9.38 -25.46 7.12
CA PRO A 73 -10.79 -25.78 6.97
C PRO A 73 -10.83 -27.12 6.21
N GLY A 74 -11.28 -28.18 6.91
CA GLY A 74 -11.71 -29.41 6.26
C GLY A 74 -12.91 -29.12 5.35
#